data_AF-A0A943FRE7-F1
#
_entry.id   AF-A0A943FRE7-F1
#
_cell.length_a   1.000
_cell.length_b   1.000
_cell.length_c   1.000
_cell.angle_alpha   90.00
_cell.angle_beta   90.00
_cell.angle_gamma   90.00
#
_symmetry.space_group_name_H-M   'P 1'
#
loop_
_entity.id
_entity.type
_entity.pdbx_description
1 polymer ?
#
loop_
_entity_poly.entity_id
_entity_poly.type
_entity_poly.pdbx_seq_one_letter_code
_entity_poly.pdbx_strand_id
1 'polypeptide(L)'
;MKSPIIDITLPELNDMKKLAEELDIPFVYTFDICPTIDKNEEPRNHQVPLDVIFKNEFENYYLQIANGSREQISNHDQIIEGLLNNEKVYSCNVAMNSFVIDYRGNMCPCMKLRHRGIKLKEKNYDLIWNEFKKYGELMASDQYKCKRCESIYYCDICPAEMDLLYGDPEYRNLKACKSAHIRRAFYEDKISFEQAINLASLQKGGNDL
;
A
#
# COMPACT_ATOMS: atom_id res chain seq x y z
N MET A 1 -16.41 10.02 2.12
CA MET A 1 -16.30 9.31 0.83
C MET A 1 -14.88 8.75 0.64
N LYS A 2 -14.76 7.48 0.22
CA LYS A 2 -13.46 6.86 -0.13
C LYS A 2 -13.46 6.49 -1.60
N SER A 3 -12.49 6.96 -2.38
CA SER A 3 -12.48 6.74 -3.82
C SER A 3 -11.11 6.32 -4.35
N PRO A 4 -10.99 5.20 -5.08
CA PRO A 4 -9.82 4.96 -5.92
C PRO A 4 -9.85 5.92 -7.12
N ILE A 5 -8.71 6.53 -7.42
CA ILE A 5 -8.57 7.48 -8.54
C ILE A 5 -7.72 6.82 -9.61
N ILE A 6 -8.27 6.77 -10.81
CA ILE A 6 -7.65 6.18 -11.99
C ILE A 6 -7.52 7.25 -13.08
N ASP A 7 -6.81 6.93 -14.17
CA ASP A 7 -6.65 7.84 -15.31
C ASP A 7 -7.97 8.46 -15.81
N ILE A 8 -9.05 7.67 -15.88
CA ILE A 8 -10.38 8.10 -16.33
C ILE A 8 -11.04 9.07 -15.34
N THR A 9 -10.92 8.85 -14.03
CA THR A 9 -11.62 9.64 -12.99
C THR A 9 -10.76 10.75 -12.40
N LEU A 10 -9.46 10.80 -12.73
CA LEU A 10 -8.56 11.85 -12.29
C LEU A 10 -9.07 13.27 -12.58
N PRO A 11 -9.66 13.58 -13.76
CA PRO A 11 -10.20 14.91 -14.03
C PRO A 11 -11.33 15.33 -13.06
N GLU A 12 -12.05 14.37 -12.48
CA GLU A 12 -13.20 14.58 -11.59
C GLU A 12 -12.78 14.74 -10.12
N LEU A 13 -11.49 14.60 -9.80
CA LEU A 13 -11.01 14.59 -8.41
C LEU A 13 -11.42 15.85 -7.62
N ASN A 14 -11.41 17.02 -8.25
CA ASN A 14 -11.81 18.26 -7.59
C ASN A 14 -13.33 18.35 -7.38
N ASP A 15 -14.13 17.84 -8.31
CA ASP A 15 -15.59 17.77 -8.15
C ASP A 15 -15.96 16.77 -7.05
N MET A 16 -15.23 15.65 -6.94
CA MET A 16 -15.35 14.71 -5.83
C MET A 16 -15.02 15.34 -4.48
N LYS A 17 -13.94 16.14 -4.39
CA LYS A 17 -13.58 16.89 -3.17
C LYS A 17 -14.71 17.84 -2.79
N LYS A 18 -15.20 18.63 -3.75
CA LYS A 18 -16.29 19.59 -3.54
C LYS A 18 -17.58 18.91 -3.08
N LEU A 19 -17.95 17.78 -3.70
CA LEU A 19 -19.12 17.01 -3.29
C LEU A 19 -19.00 16.51 -1.85
N ALA A 20 -17.81 16.06 -1.43
CA ALA A 20 -17.59 15.63 -0.05
C ALA A 20 -17.71 16.77 0.96
N GLU A 21 -17.23 17.97 0.61
CA GLU A 21 -17.40 19.19 1.40
C GLU A 21 -18.88 19.60 1.51
N GLU A 22 -19.62 19.59 0.40
CA GLU A 22 -21.07 19.89 0.36
C GLU A 22 -21.88 18.91 1.22
N LEU A 23 -21.43 17.66 1.32
CA LEU A 23 -22.04 16.61 2.14
C LEU A 23 -21.53 16.57 3.58
N ASP A 24 -20.57 17.43 3.96
CA ASP A 24 -19.90 17.43 5.28
C ASP A 24 -19.33 16.05 5.66
N ILE A 25 -18.67 15.38 4.71
CA ILE A 25 -18.04 14.07 4.93
C ILE A 25 -16.54 14.10 4.60
N PRO A 26 -15.70 13.35 5.34
CA PRO A 26 -14.28 13.25 5.01
C PRO A 26 -14.07 12.64 3.62
N PHE A 27 -13.19 13.23 2.81
CA PHE A 27 -12.76 12.66 1.55
C PHE A 27 -11.38 12.03 1.67
N VAL A 28 -11.28 10.75 1.33
CA VAL A 28 -10.01 10.02 1.27
C VAL A 28 -9.92 9.36 -0.07
N TYR A 29 -8.76 9.45 -0.71
CA TYR A 29 -8.54 8.86 -2.02
C TYR A 29 -7.17 8.18 -2.08
N THR A 30 -7.07 7.21 -2.98
CA THR A 30 -5.84 6.49 -3.27
C THR A 30 -5.68 6.38 -4.77
N PHE A 31 -4.43 6.33 -5.23
CA PHE A 31 -4.10 6.06 -6.61
C PHE A 31 -3.61 4.63 -6.82
N ASP A 32 -3.50 3.82 -5.75
CA ASP A 32 -2.97 2.46 -5.85
C ASP A 32 -3.95 1.54 -6.61
N ILE A 33 -3.48 0.96 -7.72
CA ILE A 33 -4.17 -0.09 -8.45
C ILE A 33 -3.35 -1.37 -8.34
N CYS A 34 -3.93 -2.37 -7.66
CA CYS A 34 -3.36 -3.69 -7.60
C CYS A 34 -3.86 -4.57 -8.76
N PRO A 35 -3.12 -5.61 -9.14
CA PRO A 35 -3.58 -6.63 -10.08
C PRO A 35 -4.77 -7.39 -9.50
N THR A 36 -5.50 -8.06 -10.38
CA THR A 36 -6.60 -8.91 -9.94
C THR A 36 -6.09 -10.16 -9.21
N ILE A 37 -7.00 -10.88 -8.54
CA ILE A 37 -6.66 -12.11 -7.81
C ILE A 37 -6.14 -13.24 -8.72
N ASP A 38 -6.49 -13.20 -10.00
CA ASP A 38 -6.00 -14.09 -11.06
C ASP A 38 -4.73 -13.55 -11.74
N LYS A 39 -4.07 -12.56 -11.13
CA LYS A 39 -2.82 -11.92 -11.59
C LYS A 39 -2.97 -11.17 -12.91
N ASN A 40 -4.18 -10.75 -13.25
CA ASN A 40 -4.39 -9.88 -14.40
C ASN A 40 -3.86 -8.47 -14.08
N GLU A 41 -2.88 -8.04 -14.85
CA GLU A 41 -2.20 -6.75 -14.74
C GLU A 41 -2.93 -5.62 -15.48
N GLU A 42 -3.91 -5.95 -16.35
CA GLU A 42 -4.65 -4.97 -17.15
C GLU A 42 -5.28 -3.82 -16.34
N PRO A 43 -5.76 -4.00 -15.09
CA PRO A 43 -6.23 -2.86 -14.30
C PRO A 43 -5.18 -1.77 -14.10
N ARG A 44 -3.88 -2.14 -14.02
CA ARG A 44 -2.78 -1.17 -13.89
C ARG A 44 -2.56 -0.34 -15.14
N ASN A 45 -3.19 -0.66 -16.29
CA ASN A 45 -3.19 0.23 -17.45
C ASN A 45 -3.90 1.56 -17.16
N HIS A 46 -4.76 1.59 -16.14
CA HIS A 46 -5.43 2.79 -15.65
C HIS A 46 -4.68 3.51 -14.51
N GLN A 47 -3.47 3.05 -14.17
CA GLN A 47 -2.65 3.61 -13.11
C GLN A 47 -2.21 5.03 -13.48
N VAL A 48 -2.52 5.99 -12.60
CA VAL A 48 -2.07 7.37 -12.77
C VAL A 48 -0.53 7.43 -12.68
N PRO A 49 0.16 8.23 -13.52
CA PRO A 49 1.61 8.41 -13.44
C PRO A 49 2.08 8.91 -12.07
N LEU A 50 3.26 8.45 -11.63
CA LEU A 50 3.76 8.68 -10.26
C LEU A 50 3.95 10.18 -9.92
N ASP A 51 4.35 10.99 -10.90
CA ASP A 51 4.49 12.43 -10.75
C ASP A 51 3.15 13.14 -10.49
N VAL A 52 2.11 12.70 -11.19
CA VAL A 52 0.74 13.19 -10.96
C VAL A 52 0.21 12.72 -9.60
N ILE A 53 0.52 11.49 -9.19
CA ILE A 53 0.18 10.96 -7.86
C ILE A 53 0.80 11.84 -6.78
N PHE A 54 2.12 12.05 -6.83
CA PHE A 54 2.84 12.83 -5.83
C PHE A 54 2.42 14.29 -5.79
N LYS A 55 2.13 14.89 -6.95
CA LYS A 55 1.57 16.24 -7.00
C LYS A 55 0.31 16.33 -6.13
N ASN A 56 -0.65 15.42 -6.36
CA ASN A 56 -1.91 15.42 -5.61
C ASN A 56 -1.72 15.04 -4.13
N GLU A 57 -0.88 14.05 -3.84
CA GLU A 57 -0.59 13.60 -2.47
C GLU A 57 0.02 14.72 -1.63
N PHE A 58 1.01 15.44 -2.18
CA PHE A 58 1.74 16.49 -1.47
C PHE A 58 0.96 17.81 -1.38
N GLU A 59 0.21 18.19 -2.41
CA GLU A 59 -0.73 19.33 -2.32
C GLU A 59 -1.78 19.07 -1.22
N ASN A 60 -2.31 17.85 -1.15
CA ASN A 60 -3.24 17.45 -0.10
C ASN A 60 -2.59 17.45 1.29
N TYR A 61 -1.33 17.03 1.40
CA TYR A 61 -0.56 17.15 2.64
C TYR A 61 -0.46 18.61 3.11
N TYR A 62 -0.07 19.53 2.23
CA TYR A 62 0.02 20.95 2.60
C TYR A 62 -1.33 21.53 3.04
N LEU A 63 -2.43 21.16 2.37
CA LEU A 63 -3.78 21.56 2.78
C LEU A 63 -4.12 21.04 4.19
N GLN A 64 -3.77 19.78 4.50
CA GLN A 64 -4.00 19.17 5.81
C GLN A 64 -3.19 19.83 6.94
N ILE A 65 -1.96 20.26 6.64
CA ILE A 65 -1.17 21.04 7.60
C ILE A 65 -1.79 22.44 7.78
N ALA A 66 -2.14 23.12 6.68
CA ALA A 66 -2.69 24.47 6.71
C ALA A 66 -4.04 24.56 7.44
N ASN A 67 -4.89 23.54 7.32
CA ASN A 67 -6.18 23.49 8.00
C ASN A 67 -6.13 22.84 9.40
N GLY A 68 -4.95 22.41 9.86
CA GLY A 68 -4.75 21.81 11.18
C GLY A 68 -5.30 20.38 11.33
N SER A 69 -5.74 19.73 10.26
CA SER A 69 -6.23 18.33 10.31
C SER A 69 -5.11 17.31 10.44
N ARG A 70 -3.86 17.72 10.22
CA ARG A 70 -2.67 16.90 10.45
C ARG A 70 -1.67 17.68 11.31
N GLU A 71 -1.30 17.10 12.45
CA GLU A 71 -0.26 17.64 13.31
C GLU A 71 1.12 17.38 12.68
N GLN A 72 2.05 18.33 12.85
CA GLN A 72 3.44 18.15 12.41
C GLN A 72 4.20 17.13 13.26
N ILE A 73 3.83 17.00 14.54
CA ILE A 73 4.45 16.07 15.48
C ILE A 73 3.62 14.78 15.45
N SER A 74 4.23 13.69 14.99
CA SER A 74 3.61 12.37 14.99
C SER A 74 4.48 11.37 15.74
N ASN A 75 3.90 10.25 16.15
CA ASN A 75 4.64 9.10 16.71
C ASN A 75 5.46 8.35 15.64
N HIS A 76 5.90 9.06 14.59
CA HIS A 76 6.57 8.54 13.42
C HIS A 76 7.83 7.74 13.78
N ASP A 77 8.69 8.29 14.62
CA ASP A 77 9.95 7.66 15.01
C ASP A 77 9.71 6.33 15.73
N GLN A 78 8.70 6.26 16.61
CA GLN A 78 8.33 5.03 17.32
C GLN A 78 7.80 3.96 16.36
N ILE A 79 7.01 4.35 15.36
CA ILE A 79 6.51 3.43 14.34
C ILE A 79 7.66 2.92 13.47
N ILE A 80 8.56 3.80 13.03
CA ILE A 80 9.75 3.41 12.26
C ILE A 80 10.59 2.43 13.05
N GLU A 81 10.89 2.72 14.32
CA GLU A 81 11.66 1.82 15.18
C GLU A 81 10.99 0.44 15.28
N GLY A 82 9.67 0.40 15.49
CA GLY A 82 8.91 -0.86 15.50
C GLY A 82 8.97 -1.63 14.18
N LEU A 83 8.95 -0.93 13.04
CA LEU A 83 9.05 -1.55 11.72
C LEU A 83 10.47 -2.07 11.42
N LEU A 84 11.51 -1.34 11.85
CA LEU A 84 12.92 -1.74 11.67
C LEU A 84 13.33 -2.90 12.58
N ASN A 85 12.71 -3.00 13.76
CA ASN A 85 12.92 -4.10 14.70
C ASN A 85 12.04 -5.33 14.41
N ASN A 86 11.18 -5.28 13.38
CA ASN A 86 10.34 -6.41 13.02
C ASN A 86 11.16 -7.50 12.30
N GLU A 87 11.17 -8.70 12.87
CA GLU A 87 11.85 -9.86 12.31
C GLU A 87 11.00 -10.65 11.30
N LYS A 88 9.72 -10.30 11.15
CA LYS A 88 8.75 -11.02 10.31
C LYS A 88 8.59 -10.38 8.94
N VAL A 89 8.23 -11.18 7.93
CA VAL A 89 7.92 -10.69 6.58
C VAL A 89 6.71 -9.75 6.59
N TYR A 90 5.69 -10.08 7.36
CA TYR A 90 4.49 -9.28 7.54
C TYR A 90 4.58 -8.49 8.84
N SER A 91 4.65 -7.16 8.74
CA SER A 91 4.61 -6.24 9.90
C SER A 91 3.19 -5.92 10.37
N CYS A 92 2.16 -6.43 9.68
CA CYS A 92 0.76 -6.18 9.98
C CYS A 92 0.11 -7.35 10.73
N ASN A 93 -1.17 -7.19 11.09
CA ASN A 93 -1.93 -8.16 11.87
C ASN A 93 -2.52 -9.32 11.04
N VAL A 94 -1.86 -9.71 9.95
CA VAL A 94 -2.33 -10.80 9.08
C VAL A 94 -2.53 -12.09 9.89
N ALA A 95 -3.70 -12.71 9.74
CA ALA A 95 -4.05 -13.95 10.46
C ALA A 95 -3.94 -13.90 11.99
N MET A 96 -3.94 -12.71 12.61
CA MET A 96 -3.88 -12.60 14.07
C MET A 96 -5.25 -12.40 14.71
N ASN A 97 -6.03 -11.45 14.18
CA ASN A 97 -7.26 -10.97 14.86
C ASN A 97 -8.50 -11.06 13.96
N SER A 98 -8.31 -11.30 12.66
CA SER A 98 -9.38 -11.34 11.68
C SER A 98 -9.01 -12.21 10.49
N PHE A 99 -10.04 -12.68 9.79
CA PHE A 99 -9.98 -13.35 8.49
C PHE A 99 -11.11 -12.77 7.63
N VAL A 100 -11.13 -13.13 6.34
CA VAL A 100 -12.24 -12.77 5.46
C VAL A 100 -12.78 -14.00 4.76
N ILE A 101 -14.09 -14.05 4.53
CA ILE A 101 -14.71 -15.07 3.70
C ILE A 101 -14.97 -14.46 2.33
N ASP A 102 -14.40 -15.05 1.27
CA ASP A 102 -14.64 -14.60 -0.09
C ASP A 102 -15.99 -15.12 -0.64
N TYR A 103 -16.39 -14.62 -1.81
CA TYR A 103 -17.66 -15.00 -2.45
C TYR A 103 -17.74 -16.49 -2.84
N ARG A 104 -16.61 -17.21 -2.85
CA ARG A 104 -16.53 -18.65 -3.16
C ARG A 104 -16.61 -19.50 -1.89
N GLY A 105 -16.73 -18.87 -0.71
CA GLY A 105 -16.75 -19.54 0.59
C GLY A 105 -15.37 -19.97 1.08
N ASN A 106 -14.29 -19.34 0.58
CA ASN A 106 -12.96 -19.53 1.12
C ASN A 106 -12.74 -18.57 2.29
N MET A 107 -12.29 -19.12 3.42
CA MET A 107 -11.71 -18.34 4.49
C MET A 107 -10.29 -17.92 4.08
N CYS A 108 -9.95 -16.64 4.23
CA CYS A 108 -8.70 -16.03 3.75
C CYS A 108 -7.97 -15.32 4.91
N PRO A 109 -6.62 -15.35 4.96
CA PRO A 109 -5.85 -14.72 6.04
C PRO A 109 -6.03 -13.19 6.13
N CYS A 110 -6.21 -12.53 4.97
CA CYS A 110 -6.50 -11.11 4.84
C CYS A 110 -7.02 -10.82 3.43
N MET A 111 -7.32 -9.55 3.12
CA MET A 111 -7.83 -9.16 1.80
C MET A 111 -6.83 -9.26 0.65
N LYS A 112 -5.54 -9.09 0.92
CA LYS A 112 -4.48 -9.22 -0.09
C LYS A 112 -3.95 -10.66 -0.23
N LEU A 113 -4.22 -11.58 0.71
CA LEU A 113 -3.80 -13.00 0.66
C LEU A 113 -4.92 -13.97 0.22
N ARG A 114 -5.88 -13.52 -0.60
CA ARG A 114 -7.03 -14.36 -1.00
C ARG A 114 -6.64 -15.61 -1.80
N HIS A 115 -5.51 -15.60 -2.52
CA HIS A 115 -5.00 -16.78 -3.24
C HIS A 115 -4.53 -17.90 -2.31
N ARG A 116 -4.40 -17.64 -1.01
CA ARG A 116 -4.14 -18.64 0.03
C ARG A 116 -5.40 -19.10 0.77
N GLY A 117 -6.58 -18.70 0.31
CA GLY A 117 -7.85 -19.03 0.94
C GLY A 117 -8.15 -20.53 0.93
N ILE A 118 -8.81 -21.03 1.98
CA ILE A 118 -9.19 -22.44 2.16
C ILE A 118 -10.71 -22.53 2.25
N LYS A 119 -11.33 -23.47 1.51
CA LYS A 119 -12.79 -23.64 1.56
C LYS A 119 -13.25 -24.08 2.94
N LEU A 120 -14.24 -23.37 3.47
CA LEU A 120 -14.90 -23.71 4.74
C LEU A 120 -15.58 -25.09 4.72
N LYS A 121 -15.97 -25.59 3.54
CA LYS A 121 -16.61 -26.92 3.43
C LYS A 121 -15.63 -28.08 3.55
N GLU A 122 -14.33 -27.83 3.38
CA GLU A 122 -13.29 -28.87 3.35
C GLU A 122 -12.68 -29.11 4.74
N LYS A 123 -12.69 -28.11 5.63
CA LYS A 123 -12.14 -28.17 6.99
C LYS A 123 -12.99 -27.37 7.96
N ASN A 124 -12.93 -27.70 9.25
CA ASN A 124 -13.56 -26.87 10.27
C ASN A 124 -12.81 -25.52 10.40
N TYR A 125 -13.51 -24.53 10.98
CA TYR A 125 -13.01 -23.17 11.15
C TYR A 125 -11.67 -23.11 11.92
N ASP A 126 -11.58 -23.81 13.05
CA ASP A 126 -10.41 -23.76 13.94
C ASP A 126 -9.14 -24.32 13.27
N LEU A 127 -9.28 -25.37 12.45
CA LEU A 127 -8.17 -25.94 11.70
C LEU A 127 -7.66 -24.95 10.64
N ILE A 128 -8.56 -24.32 9.89
CA ILE A 128 -8.18 -23.32 8.88
C ILE A 128 -7.51 -22.12 9.56
N TRP A 129 -8.07 -21.62 10.66
CA TRP A 129 -7.49 -20.51 11.41
C TRP A 129 -6.09 -20.83 11.92
N ASN A 130 -5.89 -22.02 12.49
CA ASN A 130 -4.58 -22.47 12.94
C ASN A 130 -3.56 -22.56 11.79
N GLU A 131 -3.99 -22.97 10.58
CA GLU A 131 -3.11 -22.99 9.40
C GLU A 131 -2.64 -21.61 8.96
N PHE A 132 -3.38 -20.55 9.30
CA PHE A 132 -3.02 -19.18 8.92
C PHE A 132 -2.00 -18.53 9.87
N LYS A 133 -1.79 -19.07 11.07
CA LYS A 133 -0.77 -18.58 12.03
C LYS A 133 0.60 -18.44 11.40
N LYS A 134 0.95 -19.37 10.50
CA LYS A 134 2.22 -19.37 9.74
C LYS A 134 2.50 -18.06 9.01
N TYR A 135 1.47 -17.29 8.60
CA TYR A 135 1.65 -16.01 7.93
C TYR A 135 2.06 -14.90 8.92
N GLY A 136 1.44 -14.87 10.10
CA GLY A 136 1.79 -13.94 11.17
C GLY A 136 3.09 -14.31 11.91
N GLU A 137 3.63 -15.51 11.68
CA GLU A 137 4.87 -16.03 12.25
C GLU A 137 6.00 -16.17 11.21
N LEU A 138 5.74 -15.79 9.95
CA LEU A 138 6.72 -15.94 8.87
C LEU A 138 7.92 -15.02 9.10
N MET A 139 9.04 -15.60 9.48
CA MET A 139 10.31 -14.89 9.69
C MET A 139 10.88 -14.42 8.35
N ALA A 140 11.34 -13.18 8.33
CA ALA A 140 12.03 -12.62 7.18
C ALA A 140 13.44 -13.20 7.06
N SER A 141 13.84 -13.54 5.83
CA SER A 141 15.21 -13.92 5.53
C SER A 141 16.16 -12.74 5.73
N ASP A 142 17.44 -13.03 5.91
CA ASP A 142 18.48 -12.00 5.99
C ASP A 142 18.69 -11.25 4.66
N GLN A 143 18.20 -11.81 3.55
CA GLN A 143 18.24 -11.18 2.22
C GLN A 143 17.07 -10.22 2.00
N TYR A 144 16.07 -10.21 2.89
CA TYR A 144 14.93 -9.31 2.80
C TYR A 144 15.34 -7.86 3.05
N LYS A 145 15.63 -7.13 1.97
CA LYS A 145 16.14 -5.75 2.03
C LYS A 145 15.25 -4.78 2.82
N CYS A 146 13.95 -5.06 2.92
CA CYS A 146 13.02 -4.21 3.68
C CYS A 146 13.24 -4.28 5.20
N LYS A 147 13.87 -5.34 5.74
CA LYS A 147 14.22 -5.47 7.16
C LYS A 147 15.10 -4.32 7.67
N ARG A 148 15.85 -3.68 6.77
CA ARG A 148 16.75 -2.55 7.07
C ARG A 148 16.38 -1.29 6.30
N CYS A 149 15.18 -1.24 5.72
CA CYS A 149 14.78 -0.12 4.88
C CYS A 149 14.14 0.98 5.73
N GLU A 150 14.83 2.10 5.91
CA GLU A 150 14.32 3.25 6.63
C GLU A 150 13.10 3.93 5.95
N SER A 151 12.84 3.63 4.68
CA SER A 151 11.64 4.09 3.96
C SER A 151 10.43 3.19 4.14
N ILE A 152 10.50 2.13 4.95
CA ILE A 152 9.42 1.14 5.11
C ILE A 152 8.09 1.76 5.57
N TYR A 153 8.13 2.80 6.40
CA TYR A 153 6.95 3.55 6.84
C TYR A 153 6.19 4.21 5.69
N TYR A 154 6.88 4.59 4.62
CA TYR A 154 6.34 5.31 3.46
C TYR A 154 6.00 4.37 2.28
N CYS A 155 6.11 3.06 2.51
CA CYS A 155 5.96 2.02 1.49
C CYS A 155 4.55 1.42 1.51
N ASP A 156 3.88 1.39 0.36
CA ASP A 156 2.55 0.78 0.22
C ASP A 156 2.59 -0.69 -0.23
N ILE A 157 3.79 -1.23 -0.50
CA ILE A 157 3.94 -2.59 -1.03
C ILE A 157 3.62 -3.61 0.06
N CYS A 158 2.54 -4.35 -0.14
CA CYS A 158 2.17 -5.44 0.74
C CYS A 158 2.94 -6.73 0.37
N PRO A 159 3.57 -7.45 1.34
CA PRO A 159 4.20 -8.74 1.06
C PRO A 159 3.21 -9.75 0.44
N ALA A 160 1.92 -9.66 0.77
CA ALA A 160 0.88 -10.51 0.20
C ALA A 160 0.72 -10.35 -1.32
N GLU A 161 0.90 -9.13 -1.82
CA GLU A 161 0.82 -8.84 -3.25
C GLU A 161 2.04 -9.39 -3.98
N MET A 162 3.21 -9.33 -3.36
CA MET A 162 4.43 -9.93 -3.92
C MET A 162 4.34 -11.45 -3.97
N ASP A 163 3.77 -12.09 -2.94
CA ASP A 163 3.45 -13.53 -2.96
C ASP A 163 2.43 -13.87 -4.07
N LEU A 164 1.39 -13.04 -4.25
CA LEU A 164 0.42 -13.25 -5.32
C LEU A 164 1.08 -13.22 -6.69
N LEU A 165 1.88 -12.20 -6.99
CA LEU A 165 2.44 -11.97 -8.32
C LEU A 165 3.62 -12.89 -8.61
N TYR A 166 4.58 -12.91 -7.70
CA TYR A 166 5.90 -13.52 -7.92
C TYR A 166 6.09 -14.84 -7.15
N GLY A 167 5.16 -15.22 -6.27
CA GLY A 167 5.31 -16.39 -5.41
C GLY A 167 6.34 -16.22 -4.29
N ASP A 168 6.78 -14.98 -4.06
CA ASP A 168 7.77 -14.61 -3.06
C ASP A 168 7.30 -13.34 -2.31
N PRO A 169 6.91 -13.45 -1.02
CA PRO A 169 6.48 -12.30 -0.24
C PRO A 169 7.61 -11.30 0.09
N GLU A 170 8.87 -11.71 -0.06
CA GLU A 170 10.05 -10.87 0.15
C GLU A 170 10.52 -10.15 -1.12
N TYR A 171 10.02 -10.56 -2.29
CA TYR A 171 10.32 -9.91 -3.57
C TYR A 171 9.93 -8.43 -3.56
N ARG A 172 10.76 -7.56 -4.13
CA ARG A 172 10.52 -6.11 -4.12
C ARG A 172 10.94 -5.46 -5.42
N ASN A 173 9.95 -5.00 -6.18
CA ASN A 173 10.14 -4.23 -7.40
C ASN A 173 10.84 -2.88 -7.10
N LEU A 174 11.95 -2.61 -7.80
CA LEU A 174 12.74 -1.38 -7.62
C LEU A 174 11.94 -0.11 -7.92
N LYS A 175 11.01 -0.15 -8.89
CA LYS A 175 10.14 0.99 -9.24
C LYS A 175 9.25 1.37 -8.05
N ALA A 176 8.70 0.39 -7.37
CA ALA A 176 7.84 0.62 -6.21
C ALA A 176 8.66 1.07 -4.98
N CYS A 177 9.89 0.56 -4.79
CA CYS A 177 10.80 1.06 -3.76
C CYS A 177 11.14 2.55 -3.95
N LYS A 178 11.33 3.00 -5.20
CA LYS A 178 11.60 4.41 -5.52
C LYS A 178 10.52 5.35 -4.97
N SER A 179 9.24 4.95 -5.07
CA SER A 179 8.13 5.75 -4.55
C SER A 179 8.26 6.00 -3.05
N ALA A 180 8.52 4.96 -2.26
CA ALA A 180 8.71 5.06 -0.81
C ALA A 180 9.92 5.94 -0.44
N HIS A 181 11.02 5.87 -1.21
CA HIS A 181 12.18 6.71 -0.99
C HIS A 181 11.90 8.20 -1.28
N ILE A 182 11.16 8.51 -2.35
CA ILE A 182 10.78 9.89 -2.66
C ILE A 182 9.85 10.45 -1.58
N ARG A 183 8.83 9.69 -1.17
CA ARG A 183 7.93 10.10 -0.07
C ARG A 183 8.70 10.40 1.20
N ARG A 184 9.59 9.50 1.63
CA ARG A 184 10.44 9.74 2.80
C ARG A 184 11.22 11.04 2.67
N ALA A 185 11.92 11.21 1.56
CA ALA A 185 12.73 12.40 1.34
C ALA A 185 11.89 13.68 1.36
N PHE A 186 10.67 13.65 0.82
CA PHE A 186 9.75 14.79 0.84
C PHE A 186 9.21 15.07 2.25
N TYR A 187 8.66 14.08 2.93
CA TYR A 187 8.05 14.25 4.26
C TYR A 187 9.06 14.55 5.38
N GLU A 188 10.34 14.20 5.19
CA GLU A 188 11.44 14.57 6.08
C GLU A 188 12.17 15.86 5.64
N ASP A 189 11.56 16.66 4.74
CA ASP A 189 12.08 17.95 4.25
C ASP A 189 13.48 17.89 3.62
N LYS A 190 13.89 16.73 3.08
CA LYS A 190 15.19 16.51 2.44
C LYS A 190 15.21 16.95 0.97
N ILE A 191 14.05 17.03 0.32
CA ILE A 191 13.89 17.49 -1.06
C ILE A 191 12.69 18.43 -1.19
N SER A 192 12.74 19.35 -2.15
CA SER A 192 11.60 20.21 -2.46
C SER A 192 10.50 19.46 -3.21
N PHE A 193 9.31 20.07 -3.25
CA PHE A 193 8.18 19.61 -4.06
C PHE A 193 8.60 19.38 -5.52
N GLU A 194 9.24 20.36 -6.17
CA GLU A 194 9.66 20.27 -7.58
C GLU A 194 10.70 19.17 -7.78
N GLN A 195 11.62 18.99 -6.84
CA GLN A 195 12.61 17.91 -6.90
C GLN A 195 11.92 16.54 -6.83
N ALA A 196 10.93 16.37 -5.95
CA ALA A 196 10.18 15.12 -5.82
C ALA A 196 9.39 14.79 -7.09
N ILE A 197 8.71 15.77 -7.69
CA ILE A 197 7.98 15.58 -8.95
C ILE A 197 8.93 15.22 -10.09
N ASN A 198 10.06 15.93 -10.22
CA ASN A 198 11.07 15.62 -11.25
C ASN A 198 11.62 14.20 -11.12
N LEU A 199 11.93 13.77 -9.89
CA LEU A 199 12.39 12.40 -9.62
C LEU A 199 11.34 11.37 -10.03
N ALA A 200 10.05 11.66 -9.84
CA ALA A 200 8.96 10.79 -10.25
C ALA A 200 8.77 10.73 -11.77
N SER A 201 8.87 11.86 -12.49
CA SER A 201 8.66 11.94 -13.94
C SER A 201 9.71 11.21 -14.79
N LEU A 202 10.92 10.98 -14.26
CA LEU A 202 12.01 10.27 -14.94
C LEU A 202 11.70 8.79 -15.28
N GLN A 203 10.49 8.29 -15.00
CA GLN A 203 10.06 6.92 -15.25
C GLN A 203 9.32 6.68 -16.60
N LYS A 204 9.25 7.66 -17.51
CA LYS A 204 8.55 7.50 -18.81
C LYS A 204 9.14 6.46 -19.78
N GLY A 205 10.12 5.64 -19.38
CA GLY A 205 10.71 4.60 -20.23
C GLY A 205 10.89 3.28 -19.49
N GLY A 206 10.21 2.23 -19.96
CA GLY A 206 10.53 0.84 -19.64
C GLY A 206 9.36 0.04 -19.09
N ASN A 207 8.55 -0.53 -19.99
CA ASN A 207 7.89 -1.80 -19.71
C ASN A 207 9.00 -2.84 -19.54
N ASP A 208 9.34 -3.16 -18.31
CA ASP A 208 10.12 -4.34 -17.99
C ASP A 208 9.47 -4.96 -16.75
N LEU A 209 9.09 -6.22 -16.96
CA LEU A 209 8.37 -7.18 -16.12
C LEU A 209 8.97 -7.33 -14.73
#